data_AF-A0A1Q9K2C8-F1
#
_entry.id   AF-A0A1Q9K2C8-F1
#
_cell.length_a   1.000
_cell.length_b   1.000
_cell.length_c   1.000
_cell.angle_alpha   90.00
_cell.angle_beta   90.00
_cell.angle_gamma   90.00
#
_symmetry.space_group_name_H-M   'P 1'
#
loop_
_entity.id
_entity.type
_entity.pdbx_description
1 polymer ?
#
loop_
_entity_poly.entity_id
_entity_poly.type
_entity_poly.pdbx_seq_one_letter_code
_entity_poly.pdbx_strand_id
1 'polypeptide(L)'
;MKMKRKLQILFFLIIMTVCVGCGGTADEKKSTTEETKATKETVETDPGLNVAKDEFTFDKLVGRIGKKEANTYKMFGADEKADQYKTKLFGEDVIASLTAKDKKVSTITLLFEKTDSGSLENAISEQLGADGKEKEKKIQWKYDGNTVILSKESKGCKVTIK
;
A
#
# COMPACT_ATOMS: atom_id res chain seq x y z
N MET A 1 12.48 37.29 14.30
CA MET A 1 13.50 36.84 15.27
C MET A 1 14.03 35.48 14.82
N LYS A 2 15.33 35.40 14.50
CA LYS A 2 16.04 34.15 14.16
C LYS A 2 16.21 33.30 15.42
N MET A 3 16.16 31.96 15.28
CA MET A 3 17.05 30.97 15.93
C MET A 3 16.46 29.56 15.76
N LYS A 4 17.18 28.45 15.61
CA LYS A 4 18.56 28.09 15.20
C LYS A 4 18.50 26.56 14.99
N ARG A 5 19.11 26.05 13.92
CA ARG A 5 19.26 24.60 13.64
C ARG A 5 20.20 23.93 14.65
N LYS A 6 19.94 22.66 14.97
CA LYS A 6 20.89 21.61 15.43
C LYS A 6 20.30 20.29 14.89
N LEU A 7 20.84 19.53 13.93
CA LEU A 7 22.15 18.89 13.70
C LEU A 7 22.61 17.92 14.80
N GLN A 8 22.28 16.63 14.63
CA GLN A 8 23.00 15.43 15.08
C GLN A 8 22.70 14.35 14.01
N ILE A 9 23.60 13.99 13.08
CA ILE A 9 24.77 13.08 13.19
C ILE A 9 24.33 11.73 13.78
N LEU A 10 23.91 10.77 12.94
CA LEU A 10 24.70 9.65 12.37
C LEU A 10 25.16 8.62 13.41
N PHE A 11 24.57 7.41 13.36
CA PHE A 11 25.27 6.16 13.65
C PHE A 11 24.75 5.08 12.67
N PHE A 12 25.64 4.70 11.75
CA PHE A 12 25.55 3.44 11.01
C PHE A 12 25.88 2.30 11.97
N LEU A 13 25.10 1.22 11.94
CA LEU A 13 25.61 -0.09 12.37
C LEU A 13 25.17 -1.14 11.35
N ILE A 14 26.16 -1.56 10.55
CA ILE A 14 26.15 -2.75 9.72
C ILE A 14 26.46 -3.93 10.65
N ILE A 15 25.63 -4.98 10.65
CA ILE A 15 26.05 -6.30 11.11
C ILE A 15 25.79 -7.31 9.99
N MET A 16 26.86 -8.02 9.67
CA MET A 16 27.04 -9.03 8.65
C MET A 16 26.23 -10.31 8.90
N THR A 17 25.91 -10.94 7.78
CA THR A 17 25.59 -12.35 7.51
C THR A 17 26.15 -13.41 8.45
N VAL A 18 25.32 -14.43 8.72
CA VAL A 18 25.76 -15.84 8.77
C VAL A 18 24.75 -16.73 8.03
N CYS A 19 25.17 -17.34 6.93
CA CYS A 19 24.59 -18.58 6.43
C CYS A 19 25.26 -19.75 7.16
N VAL A 20 24.48 -20.67 7.73
CA VAL A 20 24.90 -22.07 7.91
C VAL A 20 23.64 -22.93 7.78
N GLY A 21 23.63 -23.80 6.75
CA GLY A 21 22.66 -24.88 6.62
C GLY A 21 23.10 -26.14 7.36
N CYS A 22 22.13 -26.98 7.72
CA CYS A 22 22.25 -28.40 8.07
C CYS A 22 20.78 -28.90 8.11
N GLY A 23 20.29 -29.85 7.31
CA GLY A 23 20.80 -31.19 7.06
C GLY A 23 19.84 -32.18 7.75
N GLY A 24 19.19 -33.09 7.00
CA GLY A 24 18.42 -34.18 7.59
C GLY A 24 17.30 -34.76 6.70
N THR A 25 17.60 -35.87 6.03
CA THR A 25 16.75 -36.76 5.21
C THR A 25 15.99 -37.84 6.01
N ALA A 26 14.93 -38.37 5.39
CA ALA A 26 14.18 -39.63 5.63
C ALA A 26 13.23 -39.62 6.85
N ASP A 27 11.97 -40.07 6.78
CA ASP A 27 11.54 -41.43 6.36
C ASP A 27 10.03 -41.51 6.00
N GLU A 28 9.66 -42.59 5.31
CA GLU A 28 8.33 -42.92 4.77
C GLU A 28 7.24 -43.14 5.85
N LYS A 29 5.97 -42.80 5.52
CA LYS A 29 4.84 -43.69 5.85
C LYS A 29 3.62 -43.51 4.94
N LYS A 30 3.20 -44.67 4.44
CA LYS A 30 2.12 -45.04 3.52
C LYS A 30 0.71 -44.86 4.10
N SER A 31 -0.24 -44.70 3.17
CA SER A 31 -1.68 -45.05 3.21
C SER A 31 -2.66 -43.97 3.67
N THR A 32 -3.54 -43.51 2.77
CA THR A 32 -4.85 -44.13 2.51
C THR A 32 -5.64 -43.24 1.54
N THR A 33 -6.19 -43.88 0.51
CA THR A 33 -7.14 -43.33 -0.45
C THR A 33 -8.45 -42.97 0.25
N GLU A 34 -8.83 -41.69 0.22
CA GLU A 34 -10.23 -41.27 0.33
C GLU A 34 -10.59 -40.49 -0.95
N GLU A 35 -11.49 -41.08 -1.73
CA GLU A 35 -12.15 -40.42 -2.86
C GLU A 35 -13.06 -39.30 -2.33
N THR A 36 -12.50 -38.11 -2.19
CA THR A 36 -13.32 -36.90 -2.05
C THR A 36 -13.71 -36.44 -3.44
N LYS A 37 -14.99 -36.68 -3.77
CA LYS A 37 -15.72 -36.14 -4.92
C LYS A 37 -15.43 -34.64 -5.06
N ALA A 38 -14.49 -34.30 -5.93
CA ALA A 38 -14.11 -32.94 -6.26
C ALA A 38 -15.27 -32.28 -7.01
N THR A 39 -16.19 -31.64 -6.26
CA THR A 39 -16.92 -30.49 -6.76
C THR A 39 -15.87 -29.48 -7.17
N LYS A 40 -15.65 -29.39 -8.49
CA LYS A 40 -14.86 -28.36 -9.12
C LYS A 40 -15.59 -27.02 -8.92
N GLU A 41 -15.55 -26.51 -7.70
CA GLU A 41 -15.63 -25.08 -7.49
C GLU A 41 -14.41 -24.53 -8.22
N THR A 42 -14.67 -23.87 -9.34
CA THR A 42 -13.70 -22.98 -9.94
C THR A 42 -13.37 -21.97 -8.85
N VAL A 43 -12.27 -22.19 -8.14
CA VAL A 43 -11.61 -21.14 -7.37
C VAL A 43 -11.32 -20.08 -8.41
N GLU A 44 -12.15 -19.05 -8.48
CA GLU A 44 -11.77 -17.82 -9.14
C GLU A 44 -10.56 -17.34 -8.36
N THR A 45 -9.36 -17.70 -8.85
CA THR A 45 -8.11 -17.14 -8.38
C THR A 45 -8.27 -15.65 -8.58
N ASP A 46 -8.49 -14.93 -7.48
CA ASP A 46 -8.43 -13.48 -7.47
C ASP A 46 -7.16 -13.11 -8.24
N PRO A 47 -7.28 -12.45 -9.40
CA PRO A 47 -6.11 -12.08 -10.17
C PRO A 47 -5.39 -11.04 -9.32
N GLY A 48 -4.46 -11.51 -8.49
CA GLY A 48 -3.80 -10.71 -7.47
C GLY A 48 -3.34 -9.35 -8.01
N LEU A 49 -3.27 -8.37 -7.11
CA LEU A 49 -2.98 -6.97 -7.42
C LEU A 49 -1.91 -6.82 -8.51
N ASN A 50 -2.27 -6.11 -9.58
CA ASN A 50 -1.45 -6.03 -10.79
C ASN A 50 -0.88 -4.63 -11.01
N VAL A 51 0.37 -4.45 -10.63
CA VAL A 51 1.08 -3.16 -10.77
C VAL A 51 1.46 -2.79 -12.20
N ALA A 52 1.40 -3.72 -13.17
CA ALA A 52 1.85 -3.45 -14.55
C ALA A 52 0.97 -2.43 -15.29
N LYS A 53 -0.24 -2.18 -14.78
CA LYS A 53 -1.21 -1.24 -15.36
C LYS A 53 -1.37 0.03 -14.53
N ASP A 54 -0.52 0.22 -13.53
CA ASP A 54 -0.63 1.36 -12.64
C ASP A 54 -0.12 2.62 -13.30
N GLU A 55 -0.92 3.68 -13.27
CA GLU A 55 -0.52 4.99 -13.78
C GLU A 55 0.54 5.64 -12.88
N PHE A 56 0.58 5.21 -11.61
CA PHE A 56 1.50 5.69 -10.60
C PHE A 56 1.61 4.74 -9.41
N THR A 57 2.55 5.02 -8.52
CA THR A 57 2.88 4.25 -7.33
C THR A 57 2.57 5.04 -6.05
N PHE A 58 2.50 4.36 -4.90
CA PHE A 58 2.24 4.96 -3.60
C PHE A 58 3.31 5.96 -3.17
N ASP A 59 4.58 5.73 -3.46
CA ASP A 59 5.66 6.69 -3.19
C ASP A 59 5.42 8.02 -3.94
N LYS A 60 5.00 7.95 -5.21
CA LYS A 60 4.63 9.14 -6.00
C LYS A 60 3.46 9.87 -5.38
N LEU A 61 2.44 9.15 -4.90
CA LEU A 61 1.28 9.74 -4.21
C LEU A 61 1.67 10.43 -2.91
N VAL A 62 2.51 9.79 -2.10
CA VAL A 62 3.03 10.40 -0.86
C VAL A 62 3.80 11.68 -1.19
N GLY A 63 4.61 11.67 -2.25
CA GLY A 63 5.33 12.86 -2.73
C GLY A 63 4.45 14.02 -3.21
N ARG A 64 3.13 13.82 -3.34
CA ARG A 64 2.16 14.87 -3.67
C ARG A 64 1.73 15.71 -2.47
N ILE A 65 1.89 15.22 -1.24
CA ILE A 65 1.52 15.98 -0.04
C ILE A 65 2.36 17.28 0.03
N GLY A 66 1.70 18.40 0.30
CA GLY A 66 2.27 19.74 0.29
C GLY A 66 2.57 20.33 -1.10
N LYS A 67 2.34 19.58 -2.20
CA LYS A 67 2.50 20.07 -3.58
C LYS A 67 1.20 20.67 -4.11
N LYS A 68 1.30 21.41 -5.23
CA LYS A 68 0.15 22.05 -5.88
C LYS A 68 -0.92 21.01 -6.24
N GLU A 69 -2.17 21.25 -5.83
CA GLU A 69 -3.29 20.32 -6.03
C GLU A 69 -3.53 20.00 -7.52
N ALA A 70 -3.27 20.98 -8.39
CA ALA A 70 -3.48 20.84 -9.84
C ALA A 70 -2.67 19.73 -10.50
N ASN A 71 -1.45 19.49 -10.02
CA ASN A 71 -0.62 18.43 -10.56
C ASN A 71 -1.03 17.05 -10.01
N THR A 72 -1.83 17.01 -8.94
CA THR A 72 -2.30 15.76 -8.32
C THR A 72 -3.57 15.26 -9.00
N TYR A 73 -4.56 16.11 -9.29
CA TYR A 73 -5.73 15.62 -10.05
C TYR A 73 -5.37 15.24 -11.50
N LYS A 74 -4.34 15.86 -12.09
CA LYS A 74 -3.76 15.43 -13.39
C LYS A 74 -3.14 14.04 -13.34
N MET A 75 -2.54 13.69 -12.20
CA MET A 75 -2.02 12.34 -11.95
C MET A 75 -3.16 11.30 -11.85
N PHE A 76 -4.39 11.74 -11.55
CA PHE A 76 -5.61 10.93 -11.61
C PHE A 76 -6.33 11.01 -12.97
N GLY A 77 -5.66 11.55 -14.00
CA GLY A 77 -6.24 11.67 -15.35
C GLY A 77 -7.26 12.80 -15.55
N ALA A 78 -7.37 13.77 -14.63
CA ALA A 78 -8.31 14.87 -14.74
C ALA A 78 -7.62 16.21 -15.10
N ASP A 79 -8.28 17.02 -15.94
CA ASP A 79 -7.80 18.36 -16.29
C ASP A 79 -8.29 19.46 -15.34
N GLU A 80 -9.37 19.17 -14.62
CA GLU A 80 -10.01 20.08 -13.68
C GLU A 80 -10.24 19.44 -12.30
N LYS A 81 -10.54 20.28 -11.32
CA LYS A 81 -10.82 19.84 -9.96
C LYS A 81 -12.23 19.24 -9.89
N ALA A 82 -12.32 18.04 -9.31
CA ALA A 82 -13.55 17.36 -8.94
C ALA A 82 -13.50 16.90 -7.47
N ASP A 83 -14.66 16.50 -6.94
CA ASP A 83 -14.77 15.90 -5.60
C ASP A 83 -14.15 14.50 -5.57
N GLN A 84 -14.27 13.77 -6.68
CA GLN A 84 -13.75 12.42 -6.84
C GLN A 84 -13.20 12.21 -8.25
N TYR A 85 -12.22 11.32 -8.35
CA TYR A 85 -11.56 10.94 -9.58
C TYR A 85 -11.57 9.41 -9.68
N LYS A 86 -11.82 8.88 -10.87
CA LYS A 86 -11.62 7.46 -11.15
C LYS A 86 -10.22 7.29 -11.74
N THR A 87 -9.42 6.46 -11.11
CA THR A 87 -8.03 6.19 -11.51
C THR A 87 -7.74 4.70 -11.42
N LYS A 88 -6.60 4.26 -11.96
CA LYS A 88 -6.12 2.88 -11.79
C LYS A 88 -4.93 2.79 -10.84
N LEU A 89 -5.00 1.84 -9.92
CA LEU A 89 -3.91 1.48 -9.01
C LEU A 89 -4.07 0.01 -8.64
N PHE A 90 -2.96 -0.71 -8.54
CA PHE A 90 -2.92 -2.17 -8.47
C PHE A 90 -3.77 -2.89 -9.53
N GLY A 91 -3.89 -2.28 -10.71
CA GLY A 91 -4.62 -2.84 -11.85
C GLY A 91 -6.15 -2.79 -11.73
N GLU A 92 -6.70 -2.21 -10.66
CA GLU A 92 -8.13 -2.04 -10.44
C GLU A 92 -8.57 -0.58 -10.53
N ASP A 93 -9.89 -0.37 -10.66
CA ASP A 93 -10.49 0.96 -10.62
C ASP A 93 -10.61 1.44 -9.17
N VAL A 94 -10.05 2.61 -8.89
CA VAL A 94 -9.98 3.23 -7.56
C VAL A 94 -10.65 4.59 -7.59
N ILE A 95 -11.42 4.90 -6.55
CA ILE A 95 -11.99 6.24 -6.37
C ILE A 95 -11.02 7.05 -5.52
N ALA A 96 -10.43 8.09 -6.11
CA ALA A 96 -9.54 9.01 -5.44
C ALA A 96 -10.27 10.31 -5.08
N SER A 97 -9.91 10.92 -3.96
CA SER A 97 -10.27 12.30 -3.61
C SER A 97 -9.09 13.00 -2.94
N LEU A 98 -9.09 14.33 -2.97
CA LEU A 98 -8.02 15.12 -2.36
C LEU A 98 -8.59 16.31 -1.59
N THR A 99 -7.98 16.58 -0.44
CA THR A 99 -8.19 17.82 0.31
C THR A 99 -6.98 18.70 0.12
N ALA A 100 -7.20 19.99 -0.12
CA ALA A 100 -6.13 20.97 -0.26
C ALA A 100 -6.31 22.14 0.70
N LYS A 101 -5.19 22.65 1.21
CA LYS A 101 -5.09 23.90 1.97
C LYS A 101 -4.12 24.82 1.24
N ASP A 102 -4.49 26.06 1.02
CA ASP A 102 -3.66 27.04 0.30
C ASP A 102 -3.19 26.53 -1.08
N LYS A 103 -4.09 25.84 -1.80
CA LYS A 103 -3.85 25.18 -3.10
C LYS A 103 -2.77 24.09 -3.07
N LYS A 104 -2.40 23.62 -1.89
CA LYS A 104 -1.48 22.49 -1.67
C LYS A 104 -2.22 21.31 -1.10
N VAL A 105 -1.93 20.11 -1.60
CA VAL A 105 -2.54 18.87 -1.10
C VAL A 105 -2.20 18.70 0.38
N SER A 106 -3.22 18.53 1.21
CA SER A 106 -3.07 18.16 2.62
C SER A 106 -3.40 16.69 2.84
N THR A 107 -4.28 16.12 2.02
CA THR A 107 -4.71 14.72 2.16
C THR A 107 -5.09 14.16 0.81
N ILE A 108 -4.74 12.89 0.58
CA ILE A 108 -5.26 12.08 -0.52
C ILE A 108 -6.00 10.89 0.10
N THR A 109 -7.18 10.58 -0.41
CA THR A 109 -7.95 9.41 -0.02
C THR A 109 -8.19 8.54 -1.24
N LEU A 110 -8.00 7.24 -1.10
CA LEU A 110 -8.26 6.22 -2.12
C LEU A 110 -9.27 5.23 -1.54
N LEU A 111 -10.28 4.86 -2.32
CA LEU A 111 -11.23 3.82 -2.00
C LEU A 111 -11.07 2.67 -2.99
N PHE A 112 -10.70 1.52 -2.46
CA PHE A 112 -10.60 0.25 -3.15
C PHE A 112 -11.84 -0.57 -2.78
N GLU A 113 -12.80 -0.69 -3.69
CA GLU A 113 -14.09 -1.31 -3.36
C GLU A 113 -14.03 -2.83 -3.35
N LYS A 114 -13.05 -3.43 -4.05
CA LYS A 114 -12.98 -4.88 -4.29
C LYS A 114 -11.87 -5.56 -3.50
N THR A 115 -10.72 -4.90 -3.35
CA THR A 115 -9.55 -5.51 -2.74
C THR A 115 -9.63 -5.54 -1.22
N ASP A 116 -9.27 -6.69 -0.66
CA ASP A 116 -9.21 -6.90 0.79
C ASP A 116 -8.02 -6.17 1.42
N SER A 117 -8.09 -5.97 2.73
CA SER A 117 -7.08 -5.20 3.45
C SER A 117 -5.71 -5.90 3.50
N GLY A 118 -5.66 -7.23 3.50
CA GLY A 118 -4.39 -7.97 3.58
C GLY A 118 -3.60 -7.83 2.29
N SER A 119 -4.27 -7.96 1.15
CA SER A 119 -3.66 -7.71 -0.17
C SER A 119 -3.15 -6.29 -0.29
N LEU A 120 -3.93 -5.29 0.13
CA LEU A 120 -3.49 -3.88 0.13
C LEU A 120 -2.35 -3.62 1.10
N GLU A 121 -2.37 -4.22 2.30
CA GLU A 121 -1.29 -4.09 3.27
C GLU A 121 0.03 -4.60 2.69
N ASN A 122 0.02 -5.78 2.06
CA ASN A 122 1.20 -6.34 1.42
C ASN A 122 1.70 -5.44 0.29
N ALA A 123 0.82 -5.05 -0.63
CA ALA A 123 1.19 -4.24 -1.79
C ALA A 123 1.70 -2.83 -1.41
N ILE A 124 1.09 -2.19 -0.41
CA ILE A 124 1.57 -0.90 0.11
C ILE A 124 2.93 -1.09 0.79
N SER A 125 3.11 -2.13 1.59
CA SER A 125 4.38 -2.39 2.28
C SER A 125 5.52 -2.64 1.30
N GLU A 126 5.26 -3.38 0.22
CA GLU A 126 6.21 -3.60 -0.87
C GLU A 126 6.60 -2.28 -1.56
N GLN A 127 5.63 -1.43 -1.92
CA GLN A 127 5.92 -0.16 -2.59
C GLN A 127 6.64 0.85 -1.68
N LEU A 128 6.37 0.82 -0.37
CA LEU A 128 7.01 1.71 0.60
C LEU A 128 8.32 1.14 1.17
N GLY A 129 8.62 -0.14 0.91
CA GLY A 129 9.80 -0.84 1.45
C GLY A 129 9.79 -0.98 2.97
N ALA A 130 8.61 -1.01 3.60
CA ALA A 130 8.45 -1.09 5.04
C ALA A 130 7.10 -1.71 5.43
N ASP A 131 7.08 -2.49 6.50
CA ASP A 131 5.86 -3.07 7.04
C ASP A 131 4.99 -2.03 7.74
N GLY A 132 3.68 -2.23 7.62
CA GLY A 132 2.69 -1.44 8.33
C GLY A 132 2.67 -1.76 9.82
N LYS A 133 2.24 -0.79 10.63
CA LYS A 133 1.99 -1.00 12.06
C LYS A 133 0.53 -0.84 12.38
N GLU A 134 -0.04 -1.82 13.06
CA GLU A 134 -1.41 -1.71 13.55
C GLU A 134 -1.50 -0.66 14.67
N LYS A 135 -2.42 0.29 14.50
CA LYS A 135 -2.78 1.28 15.51
C LYS A 135 -4.23 1.69 15.31
N GLU A 136 -5.03 1.61 16.38
CA GLU A 136 -6.46 1.99 16.38
C GLU A 136 -7.28 1.24 15.32
N LYS A 137 -7.04 -0.08 15.16
CA LYS A 137 -7.68 -0.94 14.15
C LYS A 137 -7.44 -0.50 12.70
N LYS A 138 -6.31 0.16 12.47
CA LYS A 138 -5.84 0.61 11.15
C LYS A 138 -4.38 0.23 11.00
N ILE A 139 -3.93 0.02 9.78
CA ILE A 139 -2.52 -0.22 9.49
C ILE A 139 -1.90 1.10 9.04
N GLN A 140 -0.75 1.46 9.59
CA GLN A 140 -0.10 2.75 9.34
C GLN A 140 1.36 2.59 8.94
N TRP A 141 1.76 3.33 7.92
CA TRP A 141 3.15 3.49 7.50
C TRP A 141 3.60 4.93 7.73
N LYS A 142 4.87 5.09 8.10
CA LYS A 142 5.55 6.38 8.09
C LYS A 142 6.51 6.37 6.91
N TYR A 143 6.28 7.27 5.96
CA TYR A 143 7.07 7.34 4.73
C TYR A 143 7.27 8.80 4.32
N ASP A 144 8.53 9.19 4.11
CA ASP A 144 8.94 10.56 3.74
C ASP A 144 8.28 11.67 4.58
N GLY A 145 8.20 11.47 5.91
CA GLY A 145 7.57 12.42 6.84
C GLY A 145 6.03 12.46 6.82
N ASN A 146 5.40 11.68 5.95
CA ASN A 146 3.94 11.55 5.84
C ASN A 146 3.46 10.25 6.49
N THR A 147 2.14 10.12 6.62
CA THR A 147 1.45 8.94 7.14
C THR A 147 0.55 8.36 6.07
N VAL A 148 0.73 7.08 5.77
CA VAL A 148 -0.23 6.29 4.98
C VAL A 148 -1.04 5.45 5.96
N ILE A 149 -2.36 5.44 5.83
CA ILE A 149 -3.28 4.77 6.76
C ILE A 149 -4.24 3.93 5.94
N LEU A 150 -4.25 2.62 6.17
CA LEU A 150 -5.21 1.67 5.63
C LEU A 150 -6.29 1.38 6.68
N SER A 151 -7.55 1.53 6.31
CA SER A 151 -8.71 1.16 7.12
C SER A 151 -9.72 0.34 6.32
N LYS A 152 -10.35 -0.64 6.99
CA LYS A 152 -11.53 -1.33 6.45
C LYS A 152 -12.74 -0.40 6.54
N GLU A 153 -13.55 -0.38 5.48
CA GLU A 153 -14.82 0.34 5.43
C GLU A 153 -15.97 -0.65 5.19
N SER A 154 -17.21 -0.19 5.21
CA SER A 154 -18.36 -1.02 4.87
C SER A 154 -18.38 -1.44 3.39
N LYS A 155 -17.69 -0.70 2.52
CA LYS A 155 -17.51 -0.98 1.09
C LYS A 155 -16.02 -0.98 0.75
N GLY A 156 -15.36 -2.09 1.04
CA GLY A 156 -13.94 -2.30 0.71
C GLY A 156 -12.97 -1.61 1.70
N CYS A 157 -11.87 -1.09 1.17
CA CYS A 157 -10.76 -0.54 1.95
C CYS A 157 -10.47 0.90 1.56
N LYS A 158 -10.19 1.74 2.56
CA LYS A 158 -9.79 3.13 2.37
C LYS A 158 -8.33 3.30 2.73
N VAL A 159 -7.59 3.97 1.85
CA VAL A 159 -6.24 4.42 2.12
C VAL A 159 -6.21 5.94 2.22
N THR A 160 -5.67 6.48 3.30
CA THR A 160 -5.54 7.92 3.54
C THR A 160 -4.05 8.29 3.66
N ILE A 161 -3.62 9.28 2.92
CA ILE A 161 -2.24 9.80 2.93
C ILE A 161 -2.26 11.26 3.42
N LYS A 162 -1.48 11.59 4.45
CA LYS A 162 -1.43 12.93 5.05
C LYS A 162 -0.12 13.26 5.75
#